data_AF-U9UNK3-F1
#
_entry.id   AF-U9UNK3-F1
#
_cell.length_a   1.000
_cell.length_b   1.000
_cell.length_c   1.000
_cell.angle_alpha   90.00
_cell.angle_beta   90.00
_cell.angle_gamma   90.00
#
_symmetry.space_group_name_H-M   'P 1'
#
loop_
_entity.id
_entity.type
_entity.pdbx_description
1 polymer ?
#
loop_
_entity_poly.entity_id
_entity_poly.type
_entity_poly.pdbx_seq_one_letter_code
_entity_poly.pdbx_strand_id
1 'polypeptide(L)'
;MVKEHPNMYLDEMVVEMARRIGKDVSITTIWCSWNYTAKDERTTCRQYGYPPRNKRAVKKVVYIRGTQYTLLSAMSLDNIITLDIMQGSCNKERFFKFILAKVLPNMNLFPRINIVLAMDNAQIHHSELLVNFTESVGYKIYFFHRTHPI
;
A
#
# COMPACT_ATOMS: atom_id res chain seq x y z
N MET A 1 17.80 8.71 15.54
CA MET A 1 17.79 7.22 15.49
C MET A 1 16.43 6.75 15.97
N VAL A 2 15.51 6.46 15.05
CA VAL A 2 14.20 5.87 15.37
C VAL A 2 14.24 4.43 14.86
N LYS A 3 14.38 3.48 15.78
CA LYS A 3 14.01 2.09 15.54
C LYS A 3 12.53 1.98 15.89
N GLU A 4 11.66 1.86 14.92
CA GLU A 4 10.26 1.49 15.17
C GLU A 4 9.94 0.20 14.43
N HIS A 5 10.29 -0.88 15.13
CA HIS A 5 9.71 -2.23 15.17
C HIS A 5 9.38 -2.93 13.83
N PRO A 6 10.30 -3.76 13.29
CA PRO A 6 10.12 -4.46 12.01
C PRO A 6 9.30 -5.76 12.11
N ASN A 7 8.42 -5.94 13.10
CA ASN A 7 7.60 -7.16 13.26
C ASN A 7 6.12 -6.84 13.51
N MET A 8 5.57 -5.85 12.80
CA MET A 8 4.17 -5.46 13.01
C MET A 8 3.20 -6.51 12.47
N TYR A 9 2.46 -7.14 13.37
CA TYR A 9 1.29 -7.94 13.06
C TYR A 9 0.14 -7.05 12.51
N LEU A 10 -0.85 -7.65 11.86
CA LEU A 10 -1.98 -6.93 11.23
C LEU A 10 -2.74 -6.03 12.23
N ASP A 11 -2.86 -6.45 13.48
CA ASP A 11 -3.44 -5.69 14.58
C ASP A 11 -2.56 -4.49 14.99
N GLU A 12 -1.24 -4.66 15.06
CA GLU A 12 -0.32 -3.54 15.29
C GLU A 12 -0.37 -2.51 14.16
N MET A 13 -0.57 -2.94 12.90
CA MET A 13 -0.83 -2.04 11.78
C MET A 13 -2.14 -1.26 11.93
N VAL A 14 -3.19 -1.89 12.45
CA VAL A 14 -4.45 -1.21 12.77
C VAL A 14 -4.21 -0.11 13.81
N VAL A 15 -3.48 -0.42 14.88
CA VAL A 15 -3.16 0.53 15.95
C VAL A 15 -2.34 1.70 15.41
N GLU A 16 -1.31 1.44 14.61
CA GLU A 16 -0.47 2.50 14.06
C GLU A 16 -1.21 3.37 13.03
N MET A 17 -2.11 2.77 12.24
CA MET A 17 -3.04 3.53 11.40
C MET A 17 -3.96 4.41 12.23
N ALA A 18 -4.56 3.87 13.28
CA ALA A 18 -5.42 4.63 14.18
C ALA A 18 -4.67 5.78 14.85
N ARG A 19 -3.41 5.56 15.26
CA ARG A 19 -2.55 6.59 15.85
C ARG A 19 -2.19 7.71 14.88
N ARG A 20 -1.83 7.39 13.64
CA ARG A 20 -1.39 8.39 12.63
C ARG A 20 -2.54 9.11 11.95
N ILE A 21 -3.64 8.41 11.69
CA ILE A 21 -4.79 8.93 10.94
C ILE A 21 -5.87 9.47 11.91
N GLY A 22 -5.85 9.04 13.18
CA GLY A 22 -6.89 9.35 14.15
C GLY A 22 -8.20 8.61 13.89
N LYS A 23 -8.15 7.46 13.19
CA LYS A 23 -9.33 6.71 12.75
C LYS A 23 -9.12 5.21 12.83
N ASP A 24 -10.14 4.50 13.30
CA ASP A 24 -10.14 3.05 13.34
C ASP A 24 -10.20 2.46 11.93
N VAL A 25 -9.25 1.58 11.62
CA VAL A 25 -9.16 0.86 10.35
C VAL A 25 -9.39 -0.62 10.62
N SER A 26 -10.30 -1.26 9.89
CA SER A 26 -10.53 -2.70 10.08
C SER A 26 -9.35 -3.53 9.54
N ILE A 27 -9.07 -4.67 10.16
CA ILE A 27 -8.04 -5.63 9.71
C ILE A 27 -8.26 -6.00 8.23
N THR A 28 -9.53 -6.16 7.80
CA THR A 28 -9.89 -6.44 6.41
C THR A 28 -9.46 -5.33 5.46
N THR A 29 -9.54 -4.06 5.89
CA THR A 29 -9.05 -2.91 5.12
C THR A 29 -7.54 -2.95 4.92
N ILE A 30 -6.79 -3.37 5.95
CA ILE A 30 -5.34 -3.54 5.87
C ILE A 30 -4.99 -4.73 4.98
N TRP A 31 -5.70 -5.85 5.14
CA TRP A 31 -5.49 -7.06 4.35
C TRP A 31 -5.72 -6.81 2.85
N CYS A 32 -6.75 -6.04 2.48
CA CYS A 32 -6.97 -5.62 1.09
C CYS A 32 -5.94 -4.61 0.57
N SER A 33 -5.20 -3.91 1.43
CA SER A 33 -4.15 -2.96 1.05
C SER A 33 -2.79 -3.59 0.76
N TRP A 34 -2.63 -4.87 1.08
CA TRP A 34 -1.40 -5.65 0.98
C TRP A 34 -0.82 -5.72 -0.45
N ASN A 35 -1.64 -5.48 -1.48
CA ASN A 35 -1.22 -5.43 -2.90
C ASN A 35 -1.30 -4.02 -3.53
N TYR A 36 -1.01 -2.97 -2.76
CA TYR A 36 -1.11 -1.58 -3.22
C TYR A 36 -2.57 -1.16 -3.50
N THR A 37 -3.32 -0.87 -2.45
CA THR A 37 -4.67 -0.29 -2.64
C THR A 37 -4.88 0.94 -1.78
N ALA A 38 -5.59 1.90 -2.36
CA ALA A 38 -5.95 3.14 -1.69
C ALA A 38 -7.35 2.98 -1.10
N LYS A 39 -7.47 3.13 0.23
CA LYS A 39 -8.76 3.08 0.91
C LYS A 39 -9.43 4.44 0.84
N ASP A 40 -10.65 4.48 0.34
CA ASP A 40 -11.52 5.64 0.46
C ASP A 40 -12.58 5.45 1.55
N GLU A 41 -12.99 6.56 2.16
CA GLU A 41 -14.04 6.61 3.17
C GLU A 41 -15.36 6.99 2.52
N ARG A 42 -15.84 6.15 1.60
CA ARG A 42 -17.18 6.32 1.04
C ARG A 42 -18.24 5.95 2.07
N THR A 43 -19.33 6.72 2.08
CA THR A 43 -20.55 6.36 2.81
C THR A 43 -21.01 4.98 2.36
N THR A 44 -20.93 3.99 3.24
CA THR A 44 -21.38 2.61 2.94
C THR A 44 -22.87 2.61 2.64
N CYS A 45 -23.22 2.28 1.40
CA CYS A 45 -24.60 2.14 0.97
C CYS A 45 -24.95 0.66 0.84
N ARG A 46 -26.12 0.25 1.32
CA ARG A 46 -26.67 -1.08 1.00
C ARG A 46 -26.77 -1.21 -0.52
N GLN A 47 -26.20 -2.29 -1.07
CA GLN A 47 -26.25 -2.59 -2.50
C GLN A 47 -27.64 -3.08 -2.94
N TYR A 48 -28.41 -3.65 -2.01
CA TYR A 48 -29.73 -4.23 -2.28
C TYR A 48 -30.82 -3.58 -1.40
N GLY A 49 -32.02 -3.47 -1.95
CA GLY A 49 -33.22 -3.02 -1.26
C GLY A 49 -34.46 -3.72 -1.84
N TYR A 50 -35.48 -3.92 -1.01
CA TYR A 50 -36.73 -4.58 -1.40
C TYR A 50 -37.83 -3.53 -1.60
N PRO A 51 -38.13 -3.12 -2.84
CA PRO A 51 -39.27 -2.26 -3.12
C PRO A 51 -40.56 -3.09 -3.22
N PRO A 52 -41.74 -2.45 -3.11
CA PRO A 52 -42.99 -3.07 -3.51
C PRO A 52 -42.94 -3.56 -4.97
N ARG A 53 -43.74 -4.60 -5.28
CA ARG A 53 -43.81 -5.20 -6.63
C ARG A 53 -44.04 -4.11 -7.68
N ASN A 54 -43.28 -4.16 -8.78
CA ASN A 54 -43.28 -3.20 -9.89
C ASN A 54 -42.78 -1.78 -9.57
N LYS A 55 -42.08 -1.55 -8.45
CA LYS A 55 -41.40 -0.28 -8.16
C LYS A 55 -39.88 -0.41 -8.21
N ARG A 56 -39.21 0.61 -8.75
CA ARG A 56 -37.74 0.72 -8.70
C ARG A 56 -37.32 1.11 -7.28
N ALA A 57 -36.38 0.37 -6.69
CA ALA A 57 -35.71 0.80 -5.46
C ALA A 57 -34.85 2.03 -5.77
N VAL A 58 -35.20 3.18 -5.19
CA VAL A 58 -34.44 4.43 -5.35
C VAL A 58 -33.96 4.86 -3.97
N LYS A 59 -32.63 4.99 -3.82
CA LYS A 59 -32.02 5.55 -2.62
C LYS A 59 -31.29 6.82 -3.00
N LYS A 60 -31.74 7.97 -2.47
CA LYS A 60 -30.95 9.20 -2.51
C LYS A 60 -29.88 9.09 -1.42
N VAL A 61 -28.62 9.13 -1.83
CA VAL A 61 -27.48 9.12 -0.93
C VAL A 61 -26.66 10.37 -1.19
N VAL A 62 -26.28 11.05 -0.11
CA VAL A 62 -25.33 12.16 -0.21
C VAL A 62 -23.97 11.55 -0.56
N TYR A 63 -23.44 11.91 -1.72
CA TYR A 63 -22.12 11.46 -2.15
C TYR A 63 -21.06 12.28 -1.41
N ILE A 64 -20.65 11.79 -0.24
CA ILE A 64 -19.55 12.35 0.53
C ILE A 64 -18.29 11.56 0.18
N ARG A 65 -17.30 12.22 -0.39
CA ARG A 65 -15.95 11.66 -0.50
C ARG A 65 -15.22 11.95 0.80
N GLY A 66 -15.02 10.92 1.61
CA GLY A 66 -14.08 11.01 2.72
C GLY A 66 -12.64 11.03 2.24
N THR A 67 -11.72 11.10 3.20
CA THR A 67 -10.29 11.18 2.91
C THR A 67 -9.76 9.82 2.42
N GLN A 68 -9.03 9.84 1.30
CA GLN A 68 -8.33 8.66 0.80
C GLN A 68 -6.96 8.51 1.47
N TYR A 69 -6.59 7.30 1.86
CA TYR A 69 -5.24 6.99 2.32
C TYR A 69 -4.62 5.89 1.45
N THR A 70 -3.35 6.06 1.11
CA THR A 70 -2.52 5.09 0.40
C THR A 70 -1.45 4.55 1.34
N LEU A 71 -1.21 3.25 1.26
CA LEU A 71 -0.24 2.54 2.07
C LEU A 71 0.88 2.02 1.18
N LEU A 72 2.12 2.38 1.53
CA LEU A 72 3.32 1.81 0.93
C LEU A 72 3.98 0.92 1.98
N SER A 73 4.12 -0.35 1.67
CA SER A 73 4.85 -1.28 2.53
C SER A 73 5.93 -1.98 1.72
N ALA A 74 7.06 -2.24 2.37
CA ALA A 74 8.07 -3.15 1.85
C ALA A 74 8.25 -4.29 2.85
N MET A 75 8.34 -5.51 2.34
CA MET A 75 8.29 -6.72 3.13
C MET A 75 9.39 -7.68 2.72
N SER A 76 9.88 -8.42 3.71
CA SER A 76 10.65 -9.63 3.52
C SER A 76 9.73 -10.86 3.59
N LEU A 77 10.30 -12.05 3.40
CA LEU A 77 9.60 -13.31 3.62
C LEU A 77 9.13 -13.47 5.08
N ASP A 78 9.89 -12.93 6.03
CA ASP A 78 9.64 -13.14 7.45
C ASP A 78 8.78 -12.05 8.09
N ASN A 79 8.78 -10.83 7.54
CA ASN A 79 8.19 -9.66 8.19
C ASN A 79 8.03 -8.43 7.28
N ILE A 80 7.28 -7.44 7.78
CA ILE A 80 7.20 -6.10 7.17
C ILE A 80 8.43 -5.29 7.60
N ILE A 81 9.23 -4.88 6.62
CA ILE A 81 10.47 -4.13 6.85
C ILE A 81 10.16 -2.66 7.15
N THR A 82 9.25 -2.06 6.36
CA THR A 82 8.88 -0.66 6.51
C THR A 82 7.46 -0.40 6.01
N LEU A 83 6.80 0.58 6.63
CA LEU A 83 5.47 1.07 6.28
C LEU A 83 5.47 2.61 6.17
N ASP A 84 4.85 3.12 5.12
CA ASP A 84 4.53 4.54 4.96
C ASP A 84 3.06 4.73 4.64
N ILE A 85 2.46 5.68 5.34
CA ILE A 85 1.02 5.96 5.28
C ILE A 85 0.87 7.38 4.80
N MET A 86 0.14 7.56 3.70
CA MET A 86 -0.08 8.88 3.15
C MET A 86 -1.55 9.13 2.85
N GLN A 87 -1.94 10.38 3.01
CA GLN A 87 -3.21 10.87 2.51
C GLN A 87 -3.10 11.15 1.00
N GLY A 88 -4.12 10.75 0.24
CA GLY A 88 -4.20 10.89 -1.21
C GLY A 88 -3.48 9.78 -1.97
N SER A 89 -3.29 10.00 -3.28
CA SER A 89 -2.59 9.07 -4.17
C SER A 89 -1.07 9.20 -4.06
N CYS A 90 -0.36 8.12 -4.36
CA CYS A 90 1.09 8.13 -4.43
C CYS A 90 1.55 8.44 -5.86
N ASN A 91 2.51 9.37 -5.99
CA ASN A 91 3.15 9.72 -7.25
C ASN A 91 4.55 9.09 -7.35
N LYS A 92 5.17 9.17 -8.53
CA LYS A 92 6.51 8.60 -8.79
C LYS A 92 7.59 9.15 -7.85
N GLU A 93 7.59 10.45 -7.61
CA GLU A 93 8.61 11.10 -6.77
C GLU A 93 8.53 10.62 -5.31
N ARG A 94 7.31 10.51 -4.77
CA ARG A 94 7.10 10.05 -3.39
C ARG A 94 7.41 8.57 -3.24
N PHE A 95 7.05 7.77 -4.24
CA PHE A 95 7.46 6.37 -4.28
C PHE A 95 9.00 6.24 -4.28
N PHE A 96 9.68 7.02 -5.13
CA PHE A 96 11.14 7.04 -5.16
C PHE A 96 11.77 7.42 -3.81
N LYS A 97 11.25 8.48 -3.17
CA LYS A 97 11.67 8.88 -1.82
C LYS A 97 11.43 7.78 -0.78
N PHE A 98 10.30 7.08 -0.86
CA PHE A 98 10.02 5.94 0.01
C PHE A 98 11.05 4.82 -0.16
N ILE A 99 11.38 4.45 -1.40
CA ILE A 99 12.39 3.42 -1.67
C ILE A 99 13.76 3.85 -1.12
N LEU A 100 14.24 5.04 -1.48
CA LEU A 100 15.56 5.52 -1.04
C LEU A 100 15.68 5.66 0.48
N ALA A 101 14.68 6.27 1.12
CA ALA A 101 14.77 6.64 2.53
C ALA A 101 14.40 5.50 3.47
N LYS A 102 13.53 4.57 3.04
CA LYS A 102 12.99 3.53 3.93
C LYS A 102 13.28 2.10 3.48
N VAL A 103 13.37 1.82 2.19
CA VAL A 103 13.58 0.44 1.71
C VAL A 103 15.05 0.09 1.57
N LEU A 104 15.81 0.88 0.81
CA LEU A 104 17.23 0.60 0.55
C LEU A 104 18.11 0.51 1.81
N PRO A 105 17.90 1.30 2.88
CA PRO A 105 18.69 1.15 4.11
C PRO A 105 18.51 -0.20 4.81
N ASN A 106 17.45 -0.94 4.48
CA ASN A 106 17.14 -2.25 5.03
C ASN A 106 17.47 -3.40 4.07
N MET A 107 17.93 -3.09 2.85
CA MET A 107 18.43 -4.09 1.91
C MET A 107 19.89 -4.43 2.19
N ASN A 108 20.29 -5.64 1.85
CA ASN A 108 21.67 -6.09 2.01
C ASN A 108 22.26 -6.56 0.68
N LEU A 109 23.59 -6.54 0.58
CA LEU A 109 24.29 -7.19 -0.51
C LEU A 109 24.31 -8.71 -0.34
N PHE A 110 24.43 -9.43 -1.46
CA PHE A 110 24.61 -10.89 -1.46
C PHE A 110 25.83 -11.27 -0.59
N PRO A 111 25.77 -12.33 0.25
CA PRO A 111 24.76 -13.40 0.34
C PRO A 111 23.75 -13.27 1.50
N ARG A 112 23.48 -12.06 2.01
CA ARG A 112 22.58 -11.86 3.17
C ARG A 112 21.09 -12.00 2.78
N ILE A 113 20.17 -11.89 3.74
CA ILE A 113 18.73 -11.78 3.44
C ILE A 113 18.38 -10.37 2.92
N ASN A 114 17.26 -10.22 2.19
CA ASN A 114 16.78 -8.95 1.61
C ASN A 114 17.69 -8.33 0.54
N ILE A 115 18.09 -9.13 -0.46
CA ILE A 115 18.99 -8.69 -1.54
C ILE A 115 18.22 -8.14 -2.76
N VAL A 116 17.01 -8.63 -2.96
CA VAL A 116 16.23 -8.39 -4.18
C VAL A 116 15.03 -7.51 -3.86
N LEU A 117 14.85 -6.46 -4.65
CA LEU A 117 13.65 -5.64 -4.63
C LEU A 117 12.69 -6.16 -5.70
N ALA A 118 11.65 -6.88 -5.28
CA ALA A 118 10.58 -7.35 -6.16
C ALA A 118 9.38 -6.39 -6.09
N MET A 119 8.86 -5.96 -7.24
CA MET A 119 7.73 -5.03 -7.34
C MET A 119 6.75 -5.48 -8.42
N ASP A 120 5.49 -5.07 -8.29
CA ASP A 120 4.55 -5.22 -9.40
C ASP A 120 4.94 -4.33 -10.59
N ASN A 121 4.33 -4.59 -11.75
CA ASN A 121 4.62 -3.88 -13.00
C ASN A 121 3.81 -2.57 -13.14
N ALA A 122 3.56 -1.85 -12.03
CA ALA A 122 2.86 -0.57 -12.09
C ALA A 122 3.73 0.52 -12.72
N GLN A 123 3.10 1.42 -13.49
CA GLN A 123 3.80 2.52 -14.18
C GLN A 123 4.58 3.44 -13.22
N ILE A 124 4.15 3.53 -11.97
CA ILE A 124 4.81 4.33 -10.93
C ILE A 124 6.15 3.73 -10.47
N HIS A 125 6.35 2.42 -10.64
CA HIS A 125 7.59 1.72 -10.30
C HIS A 125 8.64 1.86 -11.40
N HIS A 126 8.20 2.15 -12.63
CA HIS A 126 9.07 2.45 -13.77
C HIS A 126 9.57 3.89 -13.71
N SER A 127 10.59 4.08 -12.87
CA SER A 127 11.43 5.28 -12.86
C SER A 127 12.84 4.89 -13.30
N GLU A 128 13.32 5.49 -14.39
CA GLU A 128 14.68 5.28 -14.89
C GLU A 128 15.73 5.64 -13.82
N LEU A 129 15.48 6.70 -13.05
CA LEU A 129 16.34 7.09 -11.93
C LEU A 129 16.44 5.99 -10.86
N LEU A 130 15.33 5.31 -10.57
CA LEU A 130 15.32 4.22 -9.59
C LEU A 130 16.13 3.03 -10.07
N VAL A 131 15.92 2.61 -11.32
CA VAL A 131 16.65 1.49 -11.93
C VAL A 131 18.14 1.78 -11.96
N ASN A 132 18.53 2.92 -12.54
CA ASN A 132 19.94 3.33 -12.65
C ASN A 132 20.61 3.44 -11.27
N PHE A 133 19.92 4.02 -10.29
CA PHE A 133 20.45 4.12 -8.93
C PHE A 133 20.67 2.73 -8.31
N THR A 134 19.67 1.86 -8.35
CA THR A 134 19.80 0.52 -7.76
C THR A 134 20.88 -0.32 -8.41
N GLU A 135 21.02 -0.25 -9.74
CA GLU A 135 22.06 -0.96 -10.48
C GLU A 135 23.46 -0.43 -10.12
N SER A 136 23.63 0.88 -9.99
CA SER A 136 24.92 1.48 -9.59
C SER A 136 25.36 1.09 -8.17
N VAL A 137 24.41 0.84 -7.26
CA VAL A 137 24.68 0.36 -5.90
C VAL A 137 24.89 -1.17 -5.87
N GLY A 138 24.49 -1.89 -6.91
CA GLY A 138 24.62 -3.34 -7.03
C GLY A 138 23.41 -4.14 -6.50
N TYR A 139 22.26 -3.48 -6.31
CA TYR A 139 21.01 -4.15 -5.97
C TYR A 139 20.33 -4.70 -7.23
N LYS A 140 19.58 -5.81 -7.08
CA LYS A 140 18.78 -6.38 -8.17
C LYS A 140 17.31 -6.00 -8.00
N ILE A 141 16.71 -5.46 -9.06
CA ILE A 141 15.27 -5.24 -9.16
C ILE A 141 14.64 -6.34 -10.01
N TYR A 142 13.49 -6.84 -9.57
CA TYR A 142 12.62 -7.71 -10.37
C TYR A 142 11.22 -7.12 -10.47
N PHE A 143 10.69 -7.08 -11.69
CA PHE A 143 9.28 -6.73 -11.95
C PHE A 143 8.49 -7.98 -12.30
N PHE A 144 7.32 -8.14 -11.69
CA PHE A 144 6.44 -9.27 -12.02
C PHE A 144 5.86 -9.15 -13.44
N HIS A 145 5.61 -10.29 -14.09
CA HIS A 145 4.94 -10.29 -15.39
C HIS A 145 3.51 -9.77 -15.24
N ARG A 146 2.99 -9.08 -16.27
CA ARG A 146 1.63 -8.56 -16.24
C ARG A 146 0.66 -9.75 -16.33
N THR A 147 0.00 -10.09 -15.23
CA THR A 147 -1.04 -11.13 -15.25
C THR A 147 -2.28 -10.53 -15.89
N HIS A 148 -2.73 -11.09 -17.01
CA HIS A 148 -4.08 -10.82 -17.52
C HIS A 148 -5.08 -11.30 -16.46
N PRO A 149 -6.08 -10.50 -16.06
CA PRO A 149 -7.12 -10.97 -15.17
C PRO A 149 -7.87 -12.13 -15.86
N ILE A 150 -7.97 -13.26 -15.17
CA ILE A 150 -8.82 -14.41 -15.55
C ILE A 150 -10.27 -14.05 -15.25
#